data_AF-A0A928CQ41-F1
#
_entry.id   AF-A0A928CQ41-F1
#
_cell.length_a   1.000
_cell.length_b   1.000
_cell.length_c   1.000
_cell.angle_alpha   90.00
_cell.angle_beta   90.00
_cell.angle_gamma   90.00
#
_symmetry.space_group_name_H-M   'P 1'
#
loop_
_entity.id
_entity.type
_entity.pdbx_description
1 polymer ?
#
loop_
_entity_poly.entity_id
_entity_poly.type
_entity_poly.pdbx_seq_one_letter_code
_entity_poly.pdbx_strand_id
1 'polypeptide(L)'
;MAGIEKRFLNSVVALGVSAPTPQDPNHKHWVGTGFLVGFHHDGNDEVYLITNKHVVQDQKELSIRFNSLDGAPANDFPLQIKDAKGVVQFSFHPNPHIDIVAVSINVGVLKSNNSSFDFYDLEKDIYTLEQMENNQIHEGSLVFALGFPMNLVDQDRQYPICRLGCISRISNAFDVDNAIDFLVDAQTFPGNSGGPIVSRAECATSKQKMGLLGILRAYIPYQEALYSMQTGRQRSMMEENSGLTVVHPVDRILEVVRFEQTRIFLGRAAPKRKNRKKTSPEKVDQK
;
A
#
# COMPACT_ATOMS: atom_id res chain seq x y z
N MET A 1 -21.21 -0.15 -19.62
CA MET A 1 -19.76 -0.04 -19.37
C MET A 1 -19.49 -0.45 -17.94
N ALA A 2 -18.55 -1.35 -17.70
CA ALA A 2 -18.16 -1.74 -16.34
C ALA A 2 -17.13 -0.74 -15.80
N GLY A 3 -17.61 0.29 -15.09
CA GLY A 3 -16.75 1.18 -14.31
C GLY A 3 -16.24 0.49 -13.05
N ILE A 4 -15.21 1.05 -12.41
CA ILE A 4 -14.71 0.53 -11.13
C ILE A 4 -15.79 0.64 -10.04
N GLU A 5 -15.93 -0.40 -9.21
CA GLU A 5 -16.85 -0.38 -8.08
C GLU A 5 -16.40 0.61 -7.00
N LYS A 6 -17.34 1.37 -6.42
CA LYS A 6 -17.03 2.39 -5.41
C LYS A 6 -16.29 1.83 -4.19
N ARG A 7 -16.57 0.59 -3.79
CA ARG A 7 -15.90 -0.07 -2.67
C ARG A 7 -14.39 -0.22 -2.88
N PHE A 8 -13.94 -0.45 -4.11
CA PHE A 8 -12.51 -0.50 -4.41
C PHE A 8 -11.86 0.88 -4.28
N LEU A 9 -12.54 1.94 -4.73
CA LEU A 9 -12.05 3.31 -4.51
C LEU A 9 -11.99 3.66 -3.02
N ASN A 10 -13.02 3.31 -2.25
CA ASN A 10 -13.09 3.55 -0.81
C ASN A 10 -12.03 2.78 0.00
N SER A 11 -11.47 1.71 -0.57
CA SER A 11 -10.37 0.95 0.06
C SER A 11 -8.99 1.60 -0.12
N VAL A 12 -8.86 2.56 -1.05
CA VAL A 12 -7.59 3.21 -1.37
C VAL A 12 -7.43 4.48 -0.55
N VAL A 13 -6.26 4.64 0.04
CA VAL A 13 -5.95 5.70 1.02
C VAL A 13 -4.69 6.47 0.66
N ALA A 14 -4.69 7.77 0.94
CA ALA A 14 -3.52 8.61 0.78
C ALA A 14 -2.64 8.53 2.03
N LEU A 15 -1.32 8.45 1.82
CA LEU A 15 -0.32 8.42 2.88
C LEU A 15 0.51 9.70 2.84
N GLY A 16 0.59 10.40 3.97
CA GLY A 16 1.28 11.68 4.10
C GLY A 16 2.25 11.73 5.27
N VAL A 17 3.22 12.62 5.19
CA VAL A 17 4.14 12.96 6.27
C VAL A 17 3.85 14.38 6.76
N SER A 18 4.04 14.63 8.06
CA SER A 18 4.00 15.99 8.59
C SER A 18 5.15 16.80 8.00
N ALA A 19 4.82 17.93 7.39
CA ALA A 19 5.77 18.83 6.74
C ALA A 19 5.39 20.28 7.08
N PRO A 20 5.45 20.69 8.36
CA PRO A 20 4.99 22.00 8.79
C PRO A 20 5.69 23.13 8.00
N THR A 21 4.92 24.11 7.58
CA THR A 21 5.42 25.31 6.89
C THR A 21 5.21 26.53 7.79
N PRO A 22 5.92 27.66 7.54
CA PRO A 22 5.69 28.89 8.30
C PRO A 22 4.23 29.40 8.22
N GLN A 23 3.52 29.07 7.14
CA GLN A 23 2.14 29.48 6.88
C GLN A 23 1.12 28.48 7.41
N ASP A 24 1.46 27.19 7.47
CA ASP A 24 0.59 26.12 7.93
C ASP A 24 1.39 25.10 8.77
N PRO A 25 1.28 25.16 10.12
CA PRO A 25 1.96 24.24 11.02
C PRO A 25 1.39 22.81 10.94
N ASN A 26 0.22 22.62 10.33
CA ASN A 26 -0.39 21.31 10.09
C ASN A 26 -0.18 20.83 8.65
N HIS A 27 0.66 21.50 7.87
CA HIS A 27 0.91 21.14 6.49
C HIS A 27 1.42 19.70 6.38
N LYS A 28 0.91 19.00 5.38
CA LYS A 28 1.23 17.60 5.09
C LYS A 28 1.71 17.50 3.66
N HIS A 29 2.76 16.71 3.50
CA HIS A 29 3.23 16.31 2.19
C HIS A 29 2.79 14.87 1.94
N TRP A 30 1.95 14.64 0.93
CA TRP A 30 1.59 13.27 0.53
C TRP A 30 2.80 12.60 -0.10
N VAL A 31 3.01 11.33 0.20
CA VAL A 31 4.22 10.59 -0.19
C VAL A 31 3.92 9.30 -0.93
N GLY A 32 2.68 8.81 -0.89
CA GLY A 32 2.32 7.58 -1.55
C GLY A 32 0.85 7.21 -1.38
N THR A 33 0.55 6.03 -1.90
CA THR A 33 -0.76 5.40 -1.83
C THR A 33 -0.66 4.14 -0.96
N GLY A 34 -1.73 3.82 -0.24
CA GLY A 34 -1.94 2.48 0.28
C GLY A 34 -3.38 2.02 0.01
N PHE A 35 -3.68 0.78 0.34
CA PHE A 35 -5.05 0.28 0.28
C PHE A 35 -5.31 -0.75 1.39
N LEU A 36 -6.58 -0.92 1.72
CA LEU A 36 -7.02 -1.80 2.78
C LEU A 36 -7.36 -3.19 2.25
N VAL A 37 -6.82 -4.21 2.91
CA VAL A 37 -7.18 -5.62 2.70
C VAL A 37 -7.59 -6.24 4.03
N GLY A 38 -8.32 -7.35 4.00
CA GLY A 38 -8.69 -7.99 5.25
C GLY A 38 -9.48 -9.27 5.12
N PHE A 39 -9.88 -9.77 6.28
CA PHE A 39 -10.76 -10.93 6.44
C PHE A 39 -11.99 -10.52 7.23
N HIS A 40 -13.15 -11.00 6.80
CA HIS A 40 -14.35 -10.95 7.62
C HIS A 40 -14.31 -12.10 8.62
N HIS A 41 -14.28 -11.79 9.92
CA HIS A 41 -14.53 -12.78 10.97
C HIS A 41 -15.85 -12.47 11.67
N ASP A 42 -16.50 -13.50 12.20
CA ASP A 42 -17.79 -13.36 12.91
C ASP A 42 -17.68 -12.32 14.05
N GLY A 43 -18.19 -11.12 13.77
CA GLY A 43 -18.25 -9.99 14.71
C GLY A 43 -17.02 -9.09 14.77
N ASN A 44 -15.93 -9.34 14.04
CA ASN A 44 -14.77 -8.44 14.01
C ASN A 44 -13.94 -8.53 12.72
N ASP A 45 -13.95 -7.48 11.91
CA ASP A 45 -13.11 -7.41 10.70
C ASP A 45 -11.63 -7.27 11.08
N GLU A 46 -10.78 -8.08 10.45
CA GLU A 46 -9.33 -7.96 10.57
C GLU A 46 -8.78 -7.25 9.32
N VAL A 47 -8.36 -6.00 9.48
CA VAL A 47 -8.00 -5.12 8.36
C VAL A 47 -6.54 -4.68 8.45
N TYR A 48 -5.90 -4.65 7.29
CA TYR A 48 -4.51 -4.27 7.10
C TYR A 48 -4.40 -3.20 6.03
N LEU A 49 -3.55 -2.20 6.27
CA LEU A 49 -3.03 -1.34 5.24
C LEU A 49 -1.88 -2.04 4.52
N ILE A 50 -1.97 -2.08 3.20
CA ILE A 50 -0.88 -2.50 2.31
C ILE A 50 -0.34 -1.27 1.59
N THR A 51 0.99 -1.15 1.54
CA THR A 51 1.72 -0.14 0.75
C THR A 51 3.13 -0.66 0.44
N ASN A 52 3.95 0.11 -0.29
CA ASN A 52 5.34 -0.26 -0.50
C ASN A 52 6.22 0.05 0.72
N LYS A 53 7.28 -0.74 0.91
CA LYS A 53 8.23 -0.57 2.02
C LYS A 53 8.96 0.77 1.92
N HIS A 54 9.33 1.20 0.71
CA HIS A 54 10.03 2.47 0.54
C HIS A 54 9.18 3.71 0.92
N VAL A 55 7.84 3.59 0.93
CA VAL A 55 6.94 4.66 1.39
C VAL A 55 7.01 4.83 2.92
N VAL A 56 7.30 3.76 3.67
CA VAL A 56 7.23 3.77 5.15
C VAL A 56 8.59 3.69 5.85
N GLN A 57 9.63 3.13 5.23
CA GLN A 57 10.86 2.68 5.92
C GLN A 57 11.60 3.80 6.69
N ASP A 58 11.59 5.00 6.15
CA ASP A 58 12.29 6.17 6.71
C ASP A 58 11.42 7.00 7.66
N GLN A 59 10.16 6.60 7.84
CA GLN A 59 9.19 7.32 8.63
C GLN A 59 9.06 6.75 10.04
N LYS A 60 8.73 7.62 11.00
CA LYS A 60 8.33 7.21 12.36
C LYS A 60 6.81 7.10 12.47
N GLU A 61 6.11 8.00 11.79
CA GLU A 61 4.66 8.11 11.76
C GLU A 61 4.26 8.61 10.37
N LEU A 62 3.11 8.14 9.89
CA LEU A 62 2.43 8.62 8.70
C LEU A 62 1.04 9.15 9.06
N SER A 63 0.49 10.04 8.24
CA SER A 63 -0.94 10.35 8.22
C SER A 63 -1.62 9.48 7.18
N ILE A 64 -2.69 8.78 7.56
CA ILE A 64 -3.58 8.06 6.65
C ILE A 64 -4.92 8.79 6.58
N ARG A 65 -5.39 9.08 5.36
CA ARG A 65 -6.64 9.83 5.13
C ARG A 65 -7.83 8.90 4.86
N PHE A 66 -8.99 9.28 5.38
CA PHE A 66 -10.28 8.65 5.08
C PHE A 66 -11.37 9.69 4.87
N ASN A 67 -12.26 9.46 3.92
CA ASN A 67 -13.48 10.26 3.80
C ASN A 67 -14.40 10.05 5.01
N SER A 68 -15.30 10.99 5.28
CA SER A 68 -16.37 10.80 6.25
C SER A 68 -17.65 10.23 5.60
N LEU A 69 -18.37 9.36 6.31
CA LEU A 69 -19.66 8.81 5.87
C LEU A 69 -20.79 9.85 5.87
N ASP A 70 -20.71 10.87 6.72
CA ASP A 70 -21.71 11.93 6.87
C ASP A 70 -21.48 13.12 5.93
N GLY A 71 -20.50 13.04 5.05
CA GLY A 71 -20.15 14.12 4.14
C GLY A 71 -19.32 15.25 4.76
N ALA A 72 -18.90 15.15 6.03
CA ALA A 72 -17.88 16.04 6.59
C ALA A 72 -16.53 15.92 5.84
N PRO A 73 -15.62 16.91 5.96
CA PRO A 73 -14.26 16.81 5.42
C PRO A 73 -13.55 15.52 5.84
N ALA A 74 -12.61 15.07 5.02
CA ALA A 74 -11.81 13.88 5.28
C ALA A 74 -11.02 14.01 6.58
N ASN A 75 -10.90 12.90 7.30
CA ASN A 75 -10.16 12.80 8.54
C ASN A 75 -8.82 12.12 8.29
N ASP A 76 -7.78 12.66 8.93
CA ASP A 76 -6.44 12.10 8.89
C ASP A 76 -6.12 11.47 10.25
N PHE A 77 -5.66 10.22 10.23
CA PHE A 77 -5.30 9.48 11.43
C PHE A 77 -3.78 9.25 11.47
N PRO A 78 -3.16 9.29 12.65
CA PRO A 78 -1.77 8.91 12.79
C PRO A 78 -1.62 7.39 12.66
N LEU A 79 -0.74 6.98 11.77
CA LEU A 79 -0.29 5.61 11.57
C LEU A 79 1.13 5.49 12.12
N GLN A 80 1.27 4.86 13.28
CA GLN A 80 2.57 4.64 13.91
C GLN A 80 3.36 3.59 13.14
N ILE A 81 4.53 3.97 12.61
CA ILE A 81 5.43 3.08 11.87
C ILE A 81 6.50 2.51 12.81
N LYS A 82 6.94 3.30 13.78
CA LYS A 82 7.88 2.91 14.85
C LYS A 82 7.34 3.38 16.19
N ASP A 83 7.42 2.53 17.21
CA ASP A 83 7.02 2.92 18.56
C ASP A 83 8.04 3.88 19.21
N ALA A 84 7.76 4.33 20.43
CA ALA A 84 8.65 5.22 21.20
C ALA A 84 10.05 4.64 21.47
N LYS A 85 10.23 3.32 21.31
CA LYS A 85 11.51 2.61 21.47
C LYS A 85 12.18 2.33 20.11
N GLY A 86 11.59 2.78 19.01
CA GLY A 86 12.07 2.53 17.66
C GLY A 86 11.70 1.14 17.10
N VAL A 87 10.85 0.38 17.78
CA VAL A 87 10.40 -0.95 17.32
C VAL A 87 9.39 -0.77 16.20
N VAL A 88 9.68 -1.40 15.08
CA VAL A 88 8.84 -1.37 13.87
C VAL A 88 7.45 -1.95 14.15
N GLN A 89 6.42 -1.25 13.68
CA GLN A 89 5.00 -1.57 13.88
C GLN A 89 4.31 -2.13 12.63
N PHE A 90 5.09 -2.64 11.68
CA PHE A 90 4.61 -3.28 10.45
C PHE A 90 5.41 -4.55 10.18
N SER A 91 4.90 -5.41 9.29
CA SER A 91 5.63 -6.56 8.75
C SER A 91 5.96 -6.35 7.29
N PHE A 92 7.06 -6.95 6.84
CA PHE A 92 7.54 -6.89 5.47
C PHE A 92 8.12 -8.25 5.07
N HIS A 93 8.25 -8.49 3.77
CA HIS A 93 8.76 -9.76 3.28
C HIS A 93 10.28 -9.89 3.49
N PRO A 94 10.82 -11.05 3.92
CA PRO A 94 12.27 -11.23 4.16
C PRO A 94 13.12 -11.15 2.88
N ASN A 95 12.58 -11.55 1.74
CA ASN A 95 13.23 -11.33 0.43
C ASN A 95 13.31 -9.82 0.13
N PRO A 96 14.53 -9.26 -0.07
CA PRO A 96 14.73 -7.81 -0.26
C PRO A 96 14.15 -7.27 -1.57
N HIS A 97 13.80 -8.14 -2.52
CA HIS A 97 13.19 -7.74 -3.80
C HIS A 97 11.68 -7.53 -3.73
N ILE A 98 11.04 -7.94 -2.63
CA ILE A 98 9.61 -7.74 -2.40
C ILE A 98 9.43 -6.48 -1.55
N ASP A 99 8.87 -5.44 -2.16
CA ASP A 99 8.72 -4.11 -1.61
C ASP A 99 7.28 -3.92 -1.09
N ILE A 100 6.86 -4.75 -0.13
CA ILE A 100 5.51 -4.73 0.44
C ILE A 100 5.58 -4.68 1.95
N VAL A 101 4.73 -3.86 2.55
CA VAL A 101 4.47 -3.84 3.99
C VAL A 101 2.99 -4.06 4.29
N ALA A 102 2.72 -4.71 5.42
CA ALA A 102 1.39 -4.77 6.01
C ALA A 102 1.39 -4.14 7.39
N VAL A 103 0.41 -3.28 7.65
CA VAL A 103 0.20 -2.61 8.94
C VAL A 103 -1.23 -2.89 9.40
N SER A 104 -1.42 -3.47 10.58
CA SER A 104 -2.77 -3.66 11.11
C SER A 104 -3.47 -2.34 11.42
N ILE A 105 -4.73 -2.23 11.00
CA ILE A 105 -5.58 -1.07 11.19
C ILE A 105 -6.64 -1.37 12.24
N ASN A 106 -6.77 -0.46 13.22
CA ASN A 106 -7.84 -0.55 14.21
C ASN A 106 -9.15 0.00 13.64
N VAL A 107 -9.97 -0.90 13.09
CA VAL A 107 -11.29 -0.57 12.52
C VAL A 107 -12.24 0.10 13.52
N GLY A 108 -12.07 -0.16 14.83
CA GLY A 108 -12.87 0.48 15.86
C GLY A 108 -12.67 2.00 15.91
N VAL A 109 -11.43 2.47 15.70
CA VAL A 109 -11.12 3.90 15.60
C VAL A 109 -11.83 4.52 14.39
N LEU A 110 -11.75 3.86 13.23
CA LEU A 110 -12.39 4.33 12.00
C LEU A 110 -13.92 4.40 12.15
N LYS A 111 -14.54 3.33 12.68
CA LYS A 111 -16.00 3.26 12.94
C LYS A 111 -16.44 4.35 13.93
N SER A 112 -15.68 4.58 15.00
CA SER A 112 -16.01 5.62 16.00
C SER A 112 -15.89 7.06 15.49
N ASN A 113 -15.15 7.29 14.41
CA ASN A 113 -14.96 8.60 13.77
C ASN A 113 -15.75 8.73 12.47
N ASN A 114 -16.80 7.90 12.26
CA ASN A 114 -17.63 7.89 11.06
C ASN A 114 -16.82 7.84 9.75
N SER A 115 -15.65 7.20 9.76
CA SER A 115 -14.81 7.13 8.57
C SER A 115 -15.40 6.17 7.55
N SER A 116 -15.43 6.60 6.29
CA SER A 116 -15.81 5.78 5.15
C SER A 116 -14.59 5.00 4.70
N PHE A 117 -14.68 3.68 4.83
CA PHE A 117 -13.66 2.75 4.36
C PHE A 117 -14.33 1.45 3.90
N ASP A 118 -13.70 0.81 2.92
CA ASP A 118 -13.95 -0.55 2.48
C ASP A 118 -12.60 -1.27 2.44
N PHE A 119 -12.58 -2.58 2.24
CA PHE A 119 -11.33 -3.33 2.04
C PHE A 119 -11.54 -4.47 1.02
N TYR A 120 -10.45 -4.92 0.40
CA TYR A 120 -10.47 -6.14 -0.41
C TYR A 120 -10.54 -7.36 0.51
N ASP A 121 -11.62 -8.13 0.42
CA ASP A 121 -11.71 -9.43 1.10
C ASP A 121 -10.67 -10.38 0.48
N LEU A 122 -9.66 -10.76 1.26
CA LEU A 122 -8.55 -11.61 0.82
C LEU A 122 -9.00 -13.04 0.46
N GLU A 123 -10.24 -13.42 0.73
CA GLU A 123 -10.82 -14.69 0.30
C GLU A 123 -11.64 -14.58 -1.00
N LYS A 124 -12.16 -13.40 -1.33
CA LYS A 124 -13.19 -13.23 -2.37
C LYS A 124 -12.91 -12.17 -3.44
N ASP A 125 -12.04 -11.22 -3.15
CA ASP A 125 -11.79 -10.04 -3.98
C ASP A 125 -10.38 -10.01 -4.55
N ILE A 126 -9.71 -11.16 -4.63
CA ILE A 126 -8.34 -11.27 -5.10
C ILE A 126 -8.20 -12.30 -6.22
N TYR A 127 -7.12 -12.15 -6.99
CA TYR A 127 -6.60 -13.18 -7.89
C TYR A 127 -5.11 -13.39 -7.59
N THR A 128 -4.77 -14.55 -7.02
CA THR A 128 -3.41 -15.10 -7.02
C THR A 128 -2.96 -15.40 -8.44
N LEU A 129 -1.65 -15.56 -8.69
CA LEU A 129 -1.14 -15.92 -10.02
C LEU A 129 -1.80 -17.18 -10.59
N GLU A 130 -1.98 -18.21 -9.75
CA GLU A 130 -2.71 -19.44 -10.13
C GLU A 130 -4.16 -19.14 -10.52
N GLN A 131 -4.85 -18.27 -9.77
CA GLN A 131 -6.21 -17.87 -10.11
C GLN A 131 -6.25 -17.01 -11.38
N MET A 132 -5.24 -16.16 -11.63
CA MET A 132 -5.14 -15.37 -12.86
C MET A 132 -5.02 -16.28 -14.07
N GLU A 133 -4.12 -17.27 -14.04
CA GLU A 133 -3.94 -18.25 -15.10
C GLU A 133 -5.23 -19.06 -15.36
N ASN A 134 -5.83 -19.61 -14.29
CA ASN A 134 -7.06 -20.38 -14.38
C ASN A 134 -8.27 -19.57 -14.89
N ASN A 135 -8.29 -18.26 -14.63
CA ASN A 135 -9.36 -17.36 -15.09
C ASN A 135 -9.05 -16.71 -16.44
N GLN A 136 -7.98 -17.09 -17.13
CA GLN A 136 -7.56 -16.50 -18.41
C GLN A 136 -7.30 -14.98 -18.31
N ILE A 137 -6.70 -14.56 -17.19
CA ILE A 137 -6.16 -13.21 -17.03
C ILE A 137 -4.72 -13.24 -17.53
N HIS A 138 -4.50 -12.71 -18.73
CA HIS A 138 -3.24 -12.81 -19.47
C HIS A 138 -2.83 -11.45 -20.06
N GLU A 139 -1.78 -11.41 -20.87
CA GLU A 139 -1.36 -10.21 -21.58
C GLU A 139 -2.53 -9.59 -22.38
N GLY A 140 -2.73 -8.28 -22.26
CA GLY A 140 -3.85 -7.56 -22.86
C GLY A 140 -5.10 -7.48 -21.98
N SER A 141 -5.24 -8.33 -20.95
CA SER A 141 -6.33 -8.21 -19.98
C SER A 141 -6.30 -6.84 -19.31
N LEU A 142 -7.46 -6.21 -19.19
CA LEU A 142 -7.60 -4.83 -18.78
C LEU A 142 -7.51 -4.69 -17.26
N VAL A 143 -6.86 -3.63 -16.80
CA VAL A 143 -6.65 -3.35 -15.38
C VAL A 143 -6.95 -1.89 -15.04
N PHE A 144 -7.37 -1.65 -13.81
CA PHE A 144 -7.39 -0.34 -13.20
C PHE A 144 -6.20 -0.19 -12.24
N ALA A 145 -5.42 0.85 -12.41
CA ALA A 145 -4.43 1.30 -11.44
C ALA A 145 -5.03 2.46 -10.62
N LEU A 146 -5.11 2.28 -9.31
CA LEU A 146 -5.71 3.27 -8.39
C LEU A 146 -4.63 3.91 -7.52
N GLY A 147 -4.71 5.22 -7.29
CA GLY A 147 -3.84 5.89 -6.33
C GLY A 147 -3.86 7.42 -6.42
N PHE A 148 -2.82 8.06 -5.90
CA PHE A 148 -2.68 9.52 -5.85
C PHE A 148 -1.43 9.98 -6.62
N PRO A 149 -1.43 9.89 -7.96
CA PRO A 149 -0.30 10.33 -8.77
C PRO A 149 -0.01 11.81 -8.54
N MET A 150 1.28 12.15 -8.53
CA MET A 150 1.79 13.49 -8.26
C MET A 150 1.30 14.06 -6.92
N ASN A 151 0.95 13.19 -5.97
CA ASN A 151 0.45 13.58 -4.65
C ASN A 151 -0.83 14.43 -4.72
N LEU A 152 -1.62 14.26 -5.79
CA LEU A 152 -2.89 14.95 -6.00
C LEU A 152 -3.95 14.38 -5.07
N VAL A 153 -4.01 14.94 -3.86
CA VAL A 153 -5.02 14.66 -2.85
C VAL A 153 -5.79 15.95 -2.60
N ASP A 154 -7.10 15.89 -2.73
CA ASP A 154 -7.99 17.03 -2.47
C ASP A 154 -7.93 17.41 -0.97
N GLN A 155 -8.12 18.69 -0.65
CA GLN A 155 -8.02 19.19 0.72
C GLN A 155 -9.06 18.54 1.65
N ASP A 156 -10.31 18.45 1.19
CA ASP A 156 -11.45 18.03 1.99
C ASP A 156 -11.89 16.59 1.69
N ARG A 157 -11.36 15.99 0.62
CA ARG A 157 -11.78 14.67 0.15
C ARG A 157 -10.61 13.79 -0.25
N GLN A 158 -10.86 12.49 -0.15
CA GLN A 158 -10.02 11.45 -0.72
C GLN A 158 -10.70 10.89 -1.96
N TYR A 159 -10.22 11.26 -3.13
CA TYR A 159 -10.66 10.68 -4.40
C TYR A 159 -9.45 10.06 -5.12
N PRO A 160 -9.25 8.73 -5.00
CA PRO A 160 -8.22 8.05 -5.76
C PRO A 160 -8.42 8.26 -7.26
N ILE A 161 -7.33 8.56 -7.95
CA ILE A 161 -7.31 8.64 -9.41
C ILE A 161 -7.29 7.21 -9.96
N CYS A 162 -8.28 6.90 -10.80
CA CYS A 162 -8.40 5.63 -11.49
C CYS A 162 -7.84 5.75 -12.90
N ARG A 163 -6.76 5.01 -13.21
CA ARG A 163 -6.18 4.92 -14.55
C ARG A 163 -6.47 3.56 -15.16
N LEU A 164 -6.80 3.55 -16.45
CA LEU A 164 -6.97 2.32 -17.21
C LEU A 164 -5.64 1.92 -17.85
N GLY A 165 -5.36 0.62 -17.83
CA GLY A 165 -4.23 -0.01 -18.49
C GLY A 165 -4.53 -1.45 -18.89
N CYS A 166 -3.49 -2.20 -19.24
CA CYS A 166 -3.58 -3.64 -19.45
C CYS A 166 -2.34 -4.37 -18.89
N ILE A 167 -2.43 -5.68 -18.75
CA ILE A 167 -1.27 -6.51 -18.44
C ILE A 167 -0.34 -6.55 -19.67
N SER A 168 0.92 -6.15 -19.52
CA SER A 168 1.91 -6.18 -20.61
C SER A 168 2.66 -7.50 -20.67
N ARG A 169 2.95 -8.10 -19.51
CA ARG A 169 3.69 -9.37 -19.42
C ARG A 169 3.42 -10.04 -18.08
N ILE A 170 2.88 -11.25 -18.13
CA ILE A 170 2.61 -12.07 -16.94
C ILE A 170 3.00 -13.54 -17.14
N SER A 171 3.13 -14.03 -18.37
CA SER A 171 3.47 -15.43 -18.66
C SER A 171 4.71 -15.91 -17.90
N ASN A 172 5.75 -15.06 -17.78
CA ASN A 172 6.97 -15.39 -17.04
C ASN A 172 6.76 -15.52 -15.52
N ALA A 173 5.65 -15.00 -14.98
CA ALA A 173 5.27 -15.15 -13.58
C ALA A 173 4.51 -16.46 -13.33
N PHE A 174 3.89 -17.06 -14.35
CA PHE A 174 3.25 -18.38 -14.25
C PHE A 174 4.29 -19.51 -14.30
N ASP A 175 5.35 -19.35 -15.08
CA ASP A 175 6.40 -20.37 -15.24
C ASP A 175 7.36 -20.50 -14.04
N VAL A 176 7.28 -19.59 -13.05
CA VAL A 176 8.27 -19.47 -11.97
C VAL A 176 7.60 -19.56 -10.61
N ASP A 177 7.97 -20.58 -9.84
CA ASP A 177 7.61 -20.67 -8.43
C ASP A 177 8.07 -19.40 -7.68
N ASN A 178 7.15 -18.79 -6.92
CA ASN A 178 7.41 -17.57 -6.17
C ASN A 178 7.78 -16.34 -7.03
N ALA A 179 7.20 -16.22 -8.22
CA ALA A 179 7.36 -15.04 -9.07
C ALA A 179 7.12 -13.71 -8.32
N ILE A 180 8.09 -12.82 -8.38
CA ILE A 180 8.08 -11.59 -7.57
C ILE A 180 7.23 -10.51 -8.21
N ASP A 181 7.21 -10.44 -9.53
CA ASP A 181 6.68 -9.31 -10.30
C ASP A 181 6.05 -9.75 -11.62
N PHE A 182 5.09 -8.96 -12.10
CA PHE A 182 4.62 -8.93 -13.49
C PHE A 182 4.54 -7.48 -13.99
N LEU A 183 4.28 -7.28 -15.28
CA LEU A 183 4.25 -5.95 -15.90
C LEU A 183 2.86 -5.54 -16.37
N VAL A 184 2.54 -4.26 -16.19
CA VAL A 184 1.33 -3.62 -16.72
C VAL A 184 1.68 -2.37 -17.52
N ASP A 185 0.90 -2.10 -18.57
CA ASP A 185 0.91 -0.86 -19.32
C ASP A 185 -0.04 0.11 -18.63
N ALA A 186 0.55 0.89 -17.73
CA ALA A 186 -0.12 1.95 -17.04
C ALA A 186 0.95 2.98 -16.70
N GLN A 187 0.79 4.21 -17.19
CA GLN A 187 1.66 5.29 -16.78
C GLN A 187 1.50 5.54 -15.28
N THR A 188 2.61 5.52 -14.55
CA THR A 188 2.62 5.72 -13.11
C THR A 188 3.62 6.79 -12.73
N PHE A 189 3.19 7.71 -11.86
CA PHE A 189 3.99 8.84 -11.41
C PHE A 189 4.29 8.69 -9.91
N PRO A 190 5.28 9.43 -9.37
CA PRO A 190 5.47 9.52 -7.92
C PRO A 190 4.13 9.76 -7.20
N GLY A 191 3.89 9.08 -6.09
CA GLY A 191 2.60 9.07 -5.39
C GLY A 191 1.69 7.87 -5.70
N ASN A 192 1.81 7.22 -6.87
CA ASN A 192 1.09 5.97 -7.17
C ASN A 192 1.67 4.73 -6.49
N SER A 193 2.91 4.81 -6.02
CA SER A 193 3.56 3.70 -5.31
C SER A 193 2.69 3.26 -4.14
N GLY A 194 2.47 1.94 -4.08
CA GLY A 194 1.64 1.29 -3.08
C GLY A 194 0.16 1.20 -3.45
N GLY A 195 -0.24 1.73 -4.62
CA GLY A 195 -1.61 1.64 -5.12
C GLY A 195 -1.99 0.24 -5.64
N PRO A 196 -3.26 -0.17 -5.55
CA PRO A 196 -3.69 -1.47 -6.03
C PRO A 196 -3.87 -1.50 -7.55
N ILE A 197 -3.61 -2.67 -8.13
CA ILE A 197 -3.98 -3.03 -9.50
C ILE A 197 -5.18 -3.97 -9.43
N VAL A 198 -6.29 -3.58 -10.07
CA VAL A 198 -7.57 -4.30 -10.03
C VAL A 198 -7.92 -4.78 -11.43
N SER A 199 -8.37 -6.02 -11.59
CA SER A 199 -8.87 -6.52 -12.87
C SER A 199 -10.12 -5.77 -13.30
N ARG A 200 -10.24 -5.53 -14.61
CA ARG A 200 -11.46 -5.01 -15.22
C ARG A 200 -12.10 -6.07 -16.09
N ALA A 201 -13.37 -6.38 -15.82
CA ALA A 201 -14.17 -7.20 -16.71
C ALA A 201 -14.30 -6.53 -18.10
N GLU A 202 -13.98 -7.27 -19.16
CA GLU A 202 -14.01 -6.75 -20.54
C GLU A 202 -15.43 -6.43 -21.01
N CYS A 203 -16.41 -7.20 -20.56
CA CYS A 203 -17.83 -7.00 -20.85
C CYS A 203 -18.65 -7.06 -19.57
N ALA A 204 -19.75 -6.30 -19.52
CA ALA A 204 -20.71 -6.34 -18.41
C ALA A 204 -21.38 -7.71 -18.24
N THR A 205 -21.34 -8.57 -19.26
CA THR A 205 -21.83 -9.96 -19.24
C THR A 205 -20.74 -10.97 -18.88
N SER A 206 -19.49 -10.53 -18.68
CA SER A 206 -18.41 -11.41 -18.24
C SER A 206 -18.72 -11.96 -16.86
N LYS A 207 -18.49 -13.25 -16.67
CA LYS A 207 -18.56 -13.90 -15.36
C LYS A 207 -17.33 -13.59 -14.50
N GLN A 208 -16.28 -13.00 -15.08
CA GLN A 208 -15.10 -12.58 -14.33
C GLN A 208 -15.47 -11.42 -13.41
N LYS A 209 -15.37 -11.67 -12.11
CA LYS A 209 -15.52 -10.66 -11.08
C LYS A 209 -14.28 -9.75 -11.10
N MET A 210 -14.46 -8.47 -10.76
CA MET A 210 -13.32 -7.61 -10.46
C MET A 210 -12.60 -8.10 -9.20
N GLY A 211 -11.28 -8.05 -9.21
CA GLY A 211 -10.47 -8.42 -8.06
C GLY A 211 -9.08 -7.81 -8.11
N LEU A 212 -8.46 -7.71 -6.94
CA LEU A 212 -7.09 -7.27 -6.78
C LEU A 212 -6.14 -8.27 -7.45
N LEU A 213 -5.26 -7.76 -8.31
CA LEU A 213 -4.20 -8.52 -8.98
C LEU A 213 -2.85 -8.32 -8.32
N GLY A 214 -2.65 -7.17 -7.67
CA GLY A 214 -1.38 -6.87 -7.03
C GLY A 214 -1.24 -5.43 -6.59
N ILE A 215 -0.01 -5.06 -6.25
CA ILE A 215 0.39 -3.73 -5.78
C ILE A 215 1.43 -3.13 -6.72
N LEU A 216 1.19 -1.89 -7.12
CA LEU A 216 2.07 -1.09 -7.94
C LEU A 216 3.34 -0.77 -7.17
N ARG A 217 4.49 -1.19 -7.70
CA ARG A 217 5.81 -1.01 -7.08
C ARG A 217 6.58 0.18 -7.66
N ALA A 218 6.81 0.16 -8.97
CA ALA A 218 7.69 1.11 -9.65
C ALA A 218 7.35 1.19 -11.15
N TYR A 219 7.76 2.28 -11.81
CA TYR A 219 7.77 2.35 -13.27
C TYR A 219 9.14 1.97 -13.82
N ILE A 220 9.18 1.55 -15.08
CA ILE A 220 10.41 1.34 -15.83
C ILE A 220 10.69 2.63 -16.62
N PRO A 221 11.83 3.30 -16.40
CA PRO A 221 12.18 4.48 -17.20
C PRO A 221 12.71 4.08 -18.57
N TYR A 222 12.42 4.91 -19.57
CA TYR A 222 13.20 4.98 -20.80
C TYR A 222 14.37 5.94 -20.58
N GLN A 223 15.59 5.50 -20.87
CA GLN A 223 16.83 6.26 -20.65
C GLN A 223 17.54 6.55 -21.97
N GLU A 224 17.82 7.82 -22.22
CA GLU A 224 18.58 8.27 -23.38
C GLU A 224 19.86 9.00 -22.95
N ALA A 225 21.02 8.52 -23.40
CA ALA A 225 22.32 9.08 -23.04
C ALA A 225 22.84 10.02 -24.14
N LEU A 226 23.21 11.25 -23.74
CA LEU A 226 23.81 12.23 -24.64
C LEU A 226 25.33 12.12 -24.62
N TYR A 227 25.95 12.00 -25.79
CA TYR A 227 27.41 11.86 -25.95
C TYR A 227 28.04 13.05 -26.67
N SER A 228 29.26 13.39 -26.29
CA SER A 228 30.08 14.37 -27.00
C SER A 228 30.73 13.72 -28.23
N MET A 229 30.34 14.16 -29.43
CA MET A 229 30.88 13.62 -30.70
C MET A 229 32.41 13.74 -30.82
N GLN A 230 33.01 14.79 -30.24
CA GLN A 230 34.46 15.00 -30.29
C GLN A 230 35.24 14.09 -29.32
N THR A 231 34.68 13.79 -28.15
CA THR A 231 35.43 13.11 -27.07
C THR A 231 34.92 11.70 -26.76
N GLY A 232 33.76 11.31 -27.30
CA GLY A 232 33.08 10.04 -27.00
C GLY A 232 32.54 9.95 -25.56
N ARG A 233 32.67 10.99 -24.73
CA ARG A 233 32.23 10.96 -23.33
C ARG A 233 30.75 11.24 -23.21
N GLN A 234 30.07 10.49 -22.34
CA GLN A 234 28.70 10.78 -21.91
C GLN A 234 28.67 12.13 -21.19
N ARG A 235 27.70 12.98 -21.56
CA ARG A 235 27.50 14.33 -21.03
C ARG A 235 26.29 14.42 -20.10
N SER A 236 25.21 13.72 -20.45
CA SER A 236 23.96 13.73 -19.68
C SER A 236 23.17 12.45 -19.95
N MET A 237 22.15 12.20 -19.14
CA MET A 237 21.16 11.15 -19.33
C MET A 237 19.77 11.75 -19.12
N MET A 238 18.88 11.54 -20.08
CA MET A 238 17.47 11.92 -19.99
C MET A 238 16.67 10.68 -19.59
N GLU A 239 15.70 10.88 -18.69
CA GLU A 239 14.82 9.82 -18.20
C GLU A 239 13.36 10.21 -18.46
N GLU A 240 12.61 9.29 -19.06
CA GLU A 240 11.19 9.43 -19.34
C GLU A 240 10.42 8.20 -18.84
N ASN A 241 9.13 8.35 -18.57
CA ASN A 241 8.29 7.22 -18.20
C ASN A 241 8.02 6.35 -19.42
N SER A 242 8.41 5.07 -19.39
CA SER A 242 8.21 4.18 -20.55
C SER A 242 6.76 3.72 -20.74
N GLY A 243 5.85 4.04 -19.82
CA GLY A 243 4.49 3.48 -19.72
C GLY A 243 4.42 2.13 -19.01
N LEU A 244 5.56 1.45 -18.79
CA LEU A 244 5.59 0.14 -18.14
C LEU A 244 5.72 0.29 -16.63
N THR A 245 4.89 -0.46 -15.93
CA THR A 245 4.84 -0.50 -14.47
C THR A 245 5.05 -1.93 -13.97
N VAL A 246 5.87 -2.04 -12.92
CA VAL A 246 6.15 -3.27 -12.19
C VAL A 246 5.13 -3.43 -11.07
N VAL A 247 4.56 -4.63 -10.96
CA VAL A 247 3.52 -4.98 -10.00
C VAL A 247 3.90 -6.25 -9.26
N HIS A 248 3.88 -6.20 -7.92
CA HIS A 248 3.96 -7.42 -7.13
C HIS A 248 2.58 -8.10 -7.10
N PRO A 249 2.46 -9.42 -7.34
CA PRO A 249 1.19 -10.13 -7.33
C PRO A 249 0.61 -10.25 -5.91
N VAL A 250 -0.69 -10.54 -5.81
CA VAL A 250 -1.38 -10.70 -4.50
C VAL A 250 -0.73 -11.78 -3.64
N ASP A 251 -0.14 -12.81 -4.22
CA ASP A 251 0.59 -13.87 -3.50
C ASP A 251 1.58 -13.30 -2.48
N ARG A 252 2.32 -12.25 -2.88
CA ARG A 252 3.30 -11.56 -2.03
C ARG A 252 2.62 -10.72 -0.94
N ILE A 253 1.44 -10.17 -1.21
CA ILE A 253 0.62 -9.47 -0.19
C ILE A 253 0.15 -10.46 0.88
N LEU A 254 -0.36 -11.63 0.47
CA LEU A 254 -0.83 -12.67 1.39
C LEU A 254 0.28 -13.13 2.34
N GLU A 255 1.50 -13.32 1.84
CA GLU A 255 2.67 -13.65 2.66
C GLU A 255 2.95 -12.59 3.72
N VAL A 256 2.97 -11.31 3.33
CA VAL A 256 3.25 -10.21 4.27
C VAL A 256 2.14 -10.03 5.30
N VAL A 257 0.87 -10.22 4.91
CA VAL A 257 -0.26 -10.23 5.85
C VAL A 257 -0.13 -11.36 6.87
N ARG A 258 0.28 -12.57 6.46
CA ARG A 258 0.53 -13.69 7.39
C ARG A 258 1.66 -13.39 8.38
N PHE A 259 2.71 -12.70 7.93
CA PHE A 259 3.77 -12.24 8.84
C PHE A 259 3.24 -11.23 9.86
N GLU A 260 2.36 -10.32 9.43
CA GLU A 260 1.74 -9.34 10.32
C GLU A 260 0.79 -9.98 11.34
N GLN A 261 -0.03 -10.95 10.94
CA GLN A 261 -0.82 -11.78 11.84
C GLN A 261 0.06 -12.43 12.92
N THR A 262 1.18 -13.02 12.50
CA THR A 262 2.14 -13.66 13.41
C THR A 262 2.77 -12.65 14.38
N ARG A 263 3.18 -11.48 13.88
CA ARG A 263 3.76 -10.40 14.70
C ARG A 263 2.78 -9.95 15.80
N ILE A 264 1.52 -9.74 15.43
CA ILE A 264 0.47 -9.30 16.36
C ILE A 264 0.16 -10.39 17.40
N PHE A 265 0.05 -11.64 16.96
CA PHE A 265 -0.19 -12.77 17.85
C PHE A 265 0.93 -12.91 18.90
N LEU A 266 2.19 -12.89 18.47
CA LEU A 266 3.35 -12.95 19.37
C LEU A 266 3.42 -11.73 20.30
N GLY A 267 3.07 -10.54 19.80
CA GLY A 267 3.01 -9.32 20.61
C GLY A 267 1.95 -9.38 21.72
N ARG A 268 0.80 -10.02 21.47
CA ARG A 268 -0.26 -10.24 22.48
C ARG A 268 0.13 -11.30 23.52
N ALA A 269 0.88 -12.33 23.11
CA ALA A 269 1.32 -13.42 23.98
C ALA A 269 2.50 -13.04 24.90
N ALA A 270 3.23 -11.97 24.62
CA ALA A 270 4.36 -11.54 25.44
C ALA A 270 3.90 -11.06 26.84
N PRO A 271 4.47 -11.57 27.95
CA PRO A 271 4.08 -11.16 29.29
C PRO A 271 4.40 -9.68 29.51
N LYS A 272 3.39 -8.89 29.92
CA LYS A 272 3.59 -7.50 30.36
C LYS A 272 4.63 -7.48 31.48
N ARG A 273 5.87 -7.04 31.18
CA ARG A 273 6.92 -6.87 32.19
C ARG A 273 6.38 -5.95 33.30
N LYS A 274 6.07 -6.52 34.47
CA LYS A 274 5.70 -5.75 35.67
C LYS A 274 6.85 -4.81 35.98
N ASN A 275 6.59 -3.50 35.99
CA ASN A 275 7.51 -2.51 36.52
C ASN A 275 7.84 -2.88 37.97
N ARG A 276 9.05 -3.40 38.22
CA ARG A 276 9.59 -3.48 39.58
C ARG A 276 9.74 -2.04 40.07
N LYS A 277 8.83 -1.61 40.96
CA LYS A 277 9.03 -0.42 41.80
C LYS A 277 10.41 -0.56 42.44
N LYS A 278 11.34 0.35 42.13
CA LYS A 278 12.56 0.53 42.91
C LYS A 278 12.13 0.97 44.30
N THR A 279 12.10 0.05 45.25
CA THR A 279 12.13 0.38 46.66
C THR A 279 13.48 1.01 46.95
N SER A 280 13.48 2.31 47.22
CA SER A 280 14.63 3.05 47.76
C SER A 280 15.07 2.44 49.08
N PRO A 281 16.38 2.25 49.33
CA PRO A 281 16.86 1.79 50.62
C PRO A 281 16.70 2.88 51.68
N GLU A 282 16.21 2.48 52.85
CA GLU A 282 16.11 3.28 54.06
C GLU A 282 17.48 3.87 54.44
N LYS A 283 17.48 5.16 54.80
CA LYS A 283 18.61 5.80 55.46
C LYS A 283 18.73 5.21 56.86
N VAL A 284 19.84 4.54 57.14
CA VAL A 284 20.25 4.21 58.51
C VAL A 284 20.92 5.46 59.09
N ASP A 285 20.27 6.07 60.08
CA ASP A 285 20.87 7.10 60.93
C ASP A 285 22.00 6.46 61.75
N GLN A 286 23.21 7.02 61.64
CA GLN A 286 24.30 6.77 62.60
C GLN A 286 24.35 7.92 63.59
N LYS A 287 24.31 7.56 64.87
CA LYS A 287 24.65 8.39 66.03
C LYS A 287 25.79 7.71 66.77
#